data_AF-A0A087N1C0-F1
#
_entry.id   AF-A0A087N1C0-F1
#
_cell.length_a   1.000
_cell.length_b   1.000
_cell.length_c   1.000
_cell.angle_alpha   90.00
_cell.angle_beta   90.00
_cell.angle_gamma   90.00
#
_symmetry.space_group_name_H-M   'P 1'
#
loop_
_entity.id
_entity.type
_entity.pdbx_description
1 polymer ?
#
loop_
_entity_poly.entity_id
_entity_poly.type
_entity_poly.pdbx_seq_one_letter_code
_entity_poly.pdbx_strand_id
1 'polypeptide(L)'
;MALNPLITMVTDDETTSYKMKTYDITVKAHQSTGIVPVTTYWLGDEDMTSAVLKLRLSPQSPSSYVEDYDAWQSMLFAKEQRAIQELYEFATIEPTLTKPYQRILWPIVLMTVVLAPIILVALLK
;
A
#
# COMPACT_ATOMS: atom_id res chain seq x y z
N MET A 1 14.84 -25.27 -11.29
CA MET A 1 14.10 -24.07 -10.87
C MET A 1 15.10 -22.93 -10.81
N ALA A 2 14.90 -21.84 -11.56
CA ALA A 2 15.71 -20.65 -11.34
C ALA A 2 15.42 -20.16 -9.91
N LEU A 3 16.45 -20.10 -9.06
CA LEU A 3 16.29 -19.66 -7.68
C LEU A 3 15.71 -18.24 -7.70
N ASN A 4 14.55 -18.05 -7.08
CA ASN A 4 13.96 -16.72 -6.95
C ASN A 4 14.97 -15.83 -6.19
N PRO A 5 15.26 -14.59 -6.64
CA PRO A 5 16.23 -13.72 -5.97
C PRO A 5 15.85 -13.36 -4.52
N LEU A 6 14.59 -13.60 -4.13
CA LEU A 6 14.07 -13.40 -2.78
C LEU A 6 14.34 -14.58 -1.84
N ILE A 7 14.85 -15.71 -2.33
CA ILE A 7 15.15 -16.90 -1.54
C ILE A 7 16.66 -17.07 -1.40
N THR A 8 17.12 -17.33 -0.18
CA THR A 8 18.48 -17.76 0.12
C THR A 8 18.49 -19.21 0.59
N MET A 9 19.53 -19.93 0.20
CA MET A 9 19.79 -21.28 0.70
C MET A 9 20.61 -21.18 2.00
N VAL A 10 20.22 -21.91 3.03
CA VAL A 10 20.93 -22.02 4.30
C VAL A 10 21.23 -23.50 4.52
N THR A 11 22.52 -23.83 4.55
CA THR A 11 22.99 -25.18 4.85
C THR A 11 23.39 -25.21 6.31
N ASP A 12 22.75 -26.07 7.10
CA ASP A 12 23.11 -26.32 8.49
C ASP A 12 23.43 -27.80 8.65
N ASP A 13 24.68 -28.09 9.05
CA ASP A 13 25.44 -29.34 9.25
C ASP A 13 25.14 -30.59 8.38
N GLU A 14 23.89 -30.90 8.00
CA GLU A 14 23.50 -31.93 7.01
C GLU A 14 22.19 -31.62 6.24
N THR A 15 21.52 -30.50 6.52
CA THR A 15 20.20 -30.14 5.96
C THR A 15 20.29 -28.84 5.16
N THR A 16 19.87 -28.92 3.89
CA THR A 16 19.70 -27.73 3.04
C THR A 16 18.28 -27.19 3.21
N SER A 17 18.16 -26.01 3.81
CA SER A 17 16.91 -25.29 3.99
C SER A 17 16.87 -24.03 3.12
N TYR A 18 15.67 -23.55 2.80
CA TYR A 18 15.50 -22.28 2.09
C TYR A 18 14.79 -21.28 2.99
N LYS A 19 15.27 -20.04 2.98
CA LYS A 19 14.73 -18.92 3.76
C LYS A 19 14.56 -17.69 2.88
N MET A 20 13.73 -16.75 3.31
CA MET A 20 13.61 -15.46 2.66
C MET A 20 14.88 -14.64 2.88
N LYS A 21 15.37 -14.03 1.80
CA LYS A 21 16.59 -13.22 1.81
C LYS A 21 16.42 -11.94 2.64
N THR A 22 15.22 -11.37 2.64
CA THR A 22 14.94 -10.11 3.33
C THR A 22 13.45 -9.90 3.59
N TYR A 23 13.17 -9.16 4.66
CA TYR A 23 11.85 -8.65 5.04
C TYR A 23 11.68 -7.16 4.70
N ASP A 24 12.76 -6.50 4.25
CA ASP A 24 12.79 -5.08 3.98
C ASP A 24 12.29 -4.73 2.56
N ILE A 25 11.07 -5.16 2.27
CA ILE A 25 10.41 -4.87 1.00
C ILE A 25 9.52 -3.66 1.19
N THR A 26 9.68 -2.66 0.33
CA THR A 26 8.78 -1.51 0.25
C THR A 26 7.66 -1.84 -0.72
N VAL A 27 6.41 -1.65 -0.28
CA VAL A 27 5.23 -1.84 -1.12
C VAL A 27 4.67 -0.48 -1.48
N LYS A 28 4.42 -0.25 -2.77
CA LYS A 28 3.82 0.99 -3.27
C LYS A 28 2.57 0.64 -4.08
N ALA A 29 1.46 1.31 -3.80
CA ALA A 29 0.23 1.18 -4.56
C ALA A 29 0.03 2.43 -5.41
N HIS A 30 -0.34 2.25 -6.68
CA HIS A 30 -0.57 3.35 -7.62
C HIS A 30 -1.88 3.13 -8.37
N GLN A 31 -2.52 4.22 -8.80
CA GLN A 31 -3.65 4.12 -9.71
C GLN A 31 -3.16 3.72 -11.11
N SER A 32 -3.74 2.66 -11.65
CA SER A 32 -3.66 2.33 -13.07
C SER A 32 -4.80 3.03 -13.82
N THR A 33 -4.81 2.99 -15.15
CA THR A 33 -5.88 3.53 -16.00
C THR A 33 -7.28 2.91 -15.78
N GLY A 34 -7.45 2.06 -14.75
CA GLY A 34 -8.72 1.46 -14.31
C GLY A 34 -8.97 1.63 -12.81
N ILE A 35 -10.00 0.96 -12.29
CA ILE A 35 -10.49 1.10 -10.90
C ILE A 35 -9.58 0.39 -9.89
N VAL A 36 -8.82 -0.62 -10.34
CA VAL A 36 -8.05 -1.49 -9.45
C VAL A 36 -6.64 -0.91 -9.20
N PRO A 37 -6.24 -0.70 -7.94
CA PRO A 37 -4.89 -0.24 -7.61
C PRO A 37 -3.87 -1.33 -7.97
N VAL A 38 -2.73 -0.92 -8.53
CA VAL A 38 -1.62 -1.81 -8.85
C VAL A 38 -0.57 -1.69 -7.76
N THR A 39 -0.18 -2.84 -7.18
CA THR A 39 0.89 -2.92 -6.18
C THR A 39 2.22 -3.29 -6.82
N THR A 40 3.27 -2.56 -6.43
CA THR A 40 4.66 -2.79 -6.85
C THR A 40 5.52 -3.03 -5.61
N TYR A 41 6.54 -3.88 -5.76
CA TYR A 41 7.39 -4.34 -4.67
C TYR A 41 8.83 -3.95 -4.95
N TRP A 42 9.46 -3.28 -3.99
CA TRP A 42 10.78 -2.68 -4.15
C TRP A 42 11.72 -3.13 -3.05
N LEU A 43 12.96 -3.43 -3.41
CA LEU A 43 14.07 -3.64 -2.48
C LEU A 43 15.12 -2.56 -2.73
N GLY A 44 15.11 -1.51 -1.91
CA GLY A 44 15.83 -0.26 -2.23
C GLY A 44 15.30 0.34 -3.54
N ASP A 45 16.17 0.47 -4.53
CA ASP A 45 15.84 1.00 -5.87
C ASP A 45 15.49 -0.10 -6.89
N GLU A 46 15.54 -1.38 -6.50
CA GLU A 46 15.31 -2.51 -7.40
C GLU A 46 13.85 -2.95 -7.40
N ASP A 47 13.23 -3.03 -8.58
CA ASP A 47 11.86 -3.54 -8.75
C ASP A 47 11.84 -5.08 -8.67
N MET A 48 11.29 -5.58 -7.57
CA MET A 48 11.14 -7.00 -7.24
C MET A 48 9.76 -7.54 -7.58
N THR A 49 8.87 -6.77 -8.21
CA THR A 49 7.47 -7.14 -8.45
C THR A 49 7.35 -8.47 -9.17
N SER A 50 8.13 -8.65 -10.23
CA SER A 50 8.16 -9.91 -10.98
C SER A 50 8.66 -11.10 -10.14
N ALA A 51 9.61 -10.87 -9.25
CA ALA A 51 10.15 -11.92 -8.37
C ALA A 51 9.12 -12.33 -7.31
N VAL A 52 8.44 -11.37 -6.68
CA VAL A 52 7.35 -11.61 -5.74
C VAL A 52 6.22 -12.39 -6.41
N LEU A 53 5.79 -11.98 -7.60
CA LEU A 53 4.72 -12.67 -8.34
C LEU A 53 5.13 -14.09 -8.74
N LYS A 54 6.36 -14.28 -9.24
CA LYS A 54 6.88 -15.63 -9.55
C LYS A 54 6.92 -16.54 -8.34
N LEU A 55 7.20 -15.99 -7.14
CA LEU A 55 7.16 -16.76 -5.90
C LEU A 55 5.73 -17.16 -5.54
N ARG A 56 4.79 -16.22 -5.52
CA ARG A 56 3.39 -16.47 -5.13
C ARG A 56 2.64 -17.36 -6.12
N LEU A 57 2.96 -17.25 -7.40
CA LEU A 57 2.31 -17.97 -8.49
C LEU A 57 3.08 -19.25 -8.87
N SER A 58 4.03 -19.70 -8.05
CA SER A 58 4.75 -20.94 -8.34
C SER A 58 3.82 -22.16 -8.25
N PRO A 59 4.01 -23.20 -9.09
CA PRO A 59 3.18 -24.40 -9.07
C PRO A 59 3.20 -25.16 -7.74
N GLN A 60 4.31 -25.06 -7.01
CA GLN A 60 4.43 -25.56 -5.64
C GLN A 60 4.27 -24.41 -4.67
N SER A 61 3.55 -24.64 -3.57
CA SER A 61 3.38 -23.62 -2.54
C SER A 61 4.73 -23.26 -1.92
N PRO A 62 5.14 -21.98 -1.88
CA PRO A 62 6.40 -21.57 -1.25
C PRO A 62 6.52 -22.00 0.21
N SER A 63 5.42 -22.06 0.95
CA SER A 63 5.39 -22.53 2.35
C SER A 63 5.86 -23.99 2.51
N SER A 64 5.89 -24.78 1.42
CA SER A 64 6.34 -26.18 1.49
C SER A 64 7.85 -26.35 1.41
N TYR A 65 8.60 -25.32 1.00
CA TYR A 65 10.05 -25.41 0.81
C TYR A 65 10.82 -24.21 1.36
N VAL A 66 10.15 -23.10 1.70
CA VAL A 66 10.73 -21.93 2.35
C VAL A 66 10.19 -21.82 3.77
N GLU A 67 11.07 -21.92 4.76
CA GLU A 67 10.72 -22.07 6.18
C GLU A 67 9.92 -20.88 6.74
N ASP A 68 10.30 -19.67 6.34
CA ASP A 68 9.83 -18.40 6.89
C ASP A 68 8.86 -17.65 5.95
N TYR A 69 8.40 -18.32 4.89
CA TYR A 69 7.54 -17.72 3.87
C TYR A 69 6.20 -17.24 4.40
N ASP A 70 5.54 -17.98 5.28
CA ASP A 70 4.22 -17.57 5.81
C ASP A 70 4.33 -16.28 6.64
N ALA A 71 5.40 -16.15 7.42
CA ALA A 71 5.70 -14.92 8.16
C ALA A 71 6.00 -13.76 7.21
N TRP A 72 6.79 -14.01 6.16
CA TRP A 72 7.08 -13.01 5.13
C TRP A 72 5.83 -12.58 4.37
N GLN A 73 4.96 -13.52 4.01
CA GLN A 73 3.72 -13.27 3.27
C GLN A 73 2.73 -12.46 4.11
N SER A 74 2.62 -12.75 5.41
CA SER A 74 1.82 -11.98 6.36
C SER A 74 2.32 -10.53 6.48
N MET A 75 3.64 -10.35 6.62
CA MET A 75 4.27 -9.03 6.63
C MET A 75 3.99 -8.27 5.33
N LEU A 76 4.13 -8.94 4.18
CA LEU A 76 3.93 -8.32 2.87
C LEU A 76 2.47 -7.88 2.68
N PHE A 77 1.52 -8.72 3.10
CA PHE A 77 0.10 -8.41 3.06
C PHE A 77 -0.25 -7.19 3.93
N ALA A 78 0.32 -7.08 5.14
CA ALA A 78 0.11 -5.90 5.98
C ALA A 78 0.64 -4.61 5.32
N LYS A 79 1.78 -4.68 4.61
CA LYS A 79 2.32 -3.55 3.84
C LYS A 79 1.46 -3.19 2.63
N GLU A 80 0.92 -4.19 1.93
CA GLU A 80 -0.02 -3.98 0.82
C GLU A 80 -1.29 -3.25 1.27
N GLN A 81 -1.89 -3.67 2.38
CA GLN A 81 -3.07 -3.00 2.94
C GLN A 81 -2.79 -1.53 3.27
N ARG A 82 -1.63 -1.24 3.89
CA ARG A 82 -1.22 0.15 4.19
C ARG A 82 -1.02 0.96 2.92
N ALA A 83 -0.31 0.43 1.91
CA ALA A 83 -0.07 1.13 0.66
C ALA A 83 -1.39 1.44 -0.09
N ILE A 84 -2.33 0.50 -0.10
CA ILE A 84 -3.66 0.69 -0.69
C ILE A 84 -4.45 1.75 0.10
N GLN A 85 -4.39 1.71 1.43
CA GLN A 85 -5.04 2.69 2.28
C GLN A 85 -4.47 4.10 2.03
N GLU A 86 -3.15 4.27 1.99
CA GLU A 86 -2.49 5.54 1.67
C GLU A 86 -2.91 6.08 0.30
N LEU A 87 -3.07 5.20 -0.69
CA LEU A 87 -3.55 5.58 -2.02
C LEU A 87 -4.99 6.11 -1.98
N TYR A 88 -5.88 5.47 -1.20
CA TYR A 88 -7.25 5.95 -1.03
C TYR A 88 -7.32 7.24 -0.20
N GLU A 89 -6.51 7.37 0.85
CA GLU A 89 -6.41 8.61 1.63
C GLU A 89 -5.91 9.77 0.79
N PHE A 90 -4.94 9.55 -0.10
CA PHE A 90 -4.47 10.57 -1.05
C PHE A 90 -5.54 10.94 -2.09
N ALA A 91 -6.27 9.96 -2.63
CA ALA A 91 -7.30 10.20 -3.62
C ALA A 91 -8.57 10.82 -3.04
N THR A 92 -8.83 10.61 -1.75
CA THR A 92 -9.96 11.24 -1.06
C THR A 92 -9.57 12.67 -0.75
N ILE A 93 -10.16 13.62 -1.49
CA ILE A 93 -10.12 15.06 -1.21
C ILE A 93 -10.98 15.35 0.04
N GLU A 94 -10.75 14.61 1.13
CA GLU A 94 -11.14 15.12 2.42
C GLU A 94 -10.06 16.13 2.78
N PRO A 95 -10.39 17.42 2.96
CA PRO A 95 -9.39 18.33 3.47
C PRO A 95 -8.99 17.75 4.83
N THR A 96 -7.76 17.25 4.92
CA THR A 96 -7.15 16.79 6.16
C THR A 96 -6.92 18.04 7.00
N LEU A 97 -8.01 18.56 7.57
CA LEU A 97 -8.05 19.66 8.53
C LEU A 97 -7.47 19.09 9.82
N THR A 98 -6.16 18.84 9.81
CA THR A 98 -5.38 18.24 10.88
C THR A 98 -5.42 19.11 12.14
N LYS A 99 -5.71 20.41 11.98
CA LYS A 99 -5.89 21.35 13.08
C LYS A 99 -7.38 21.45 13.47
N PRO A 100 -7.72 21.34 14.77
CA PRO A 100 -9.11 21.35 15.25
C PRO A 100 -9.87 22.62 14.83
N TYR A 101 -9.19 23.77 14.77
CA TYR A 101 -9.78 25.02 14.31
C TYR A 101 -10.24 24.98 12.84
N GLN A 102 -9.47 24.33 11.96
CA GLN A 102 -9.78 24.25 10.55
C GLN A 102 -11.01 23.35 10.30
N ARG A 103 -11.17 22.29 11.10
CA ARG A 103 -12.33 21.38 11.07
C ARG A 103 -13.64 22.07 11.46
N ILE A 104 -13.58 23.03 12.38
CA ILE A 104 -14.74 23.82 12.81
C ILE A 104 -15.07 24.94 11.83
N LEU A 105 -14.05 25.59 11.24
CA LEU A 105 -14.24 26.69 10.29
C LEU A 105 -14.77 26.24 8.93
N TRP A 106 -14.39 25.05 8.46
CA TRP A 106 -14.79 24.53 7.16
C TRP A 106 -16.32 24.48 6.93
N PRO A 107 -17.14 23.88 7.81
CA PRO A 107 -18.58 23.88 7.63
C PRO A 107 -19.19 25.28 7.70
N ILE A 108 -18.60 26.21 8.46
CA ILE A 108 -19.07 27.60 8.57
C ILE A 108 -18.82 28.34 7.26
N VAL A 109 -17.63 28.19 6.67
CA VAL A 109 -17.29 28.80 5.37
C VAL A 109 -18.20 28.26 4.28
N LEU A 110 -18.39 26.93 4.21
CA LEU A 110 -19.26 26.31 3.23
C LEU A 110 -20.71 26.82 3.35
N MET A 111 -21.24 26.86 4.57
CA MET A 111 -22.60 27.36 4.84
C MET A 111 -22.72 28.85 4.45
N THR A 112 -21.69 29.65 4.72
CA THR A 112 -21.67 31.07 4.34
C THR A 112 -21.67 31.26 2.83
N VAL A 113 -20.90 30.45 2.07
CA VAL A 113 -20.87 30.51 0.60
C VAL A 113 -22.22 30.10 0.01
N VAL A 114 -22.86 29.07 0.56
CA VAL A 114 -24.19 28.62 0.12
C VAL A 114 -25.28 29.66 0.41
N LEU A 115 -25.20 30.34 1.56
CA LEU A 115 -26.17 31.36 1.96
C LEU A 115 -25.88 32.75 1.38
N ALA A 116 -24.65 33.02 0.91
CA ALA A 116 -24.24 34.30 0.35
C ALA A 116 -25.19 34.87 -0.72
N PRO A 117 -25.66 34.10 -1.74
CA PRO A 117 -26.60 34.63 -2.72
C PRO A 117 -27.96 35.00 -2.11
N ILE A 118 -28.44 34.26 -1.10
CA ILE A 118 -29.70 34.56 -0.41
C ILE A 118 -29.56 35.85 0.40
N ILE A 119 -28.43 36.01 1.11
CA ILE A 119 -28.12 37.20 1.91
C ILE A 119 -27.98 38.44 1.02
N LEU A 120 -27.28 38.32 -0.11
CA LEU A 120 -27.13 39.41 -1.08
C LEU A 120 -28.47 39.88 -1.65
N VAL A 121 -29.36 38.95 -2.01
CA VAL A 121 -30.70 39.28 -2.51
C VAL A 121 -31.57 39.93 -1.42
N ALA A 122 -31.42 39.52 -0.16
CA ALA A 122 -32.14 40.10 0.96
C ALA A 122 -31.65 41.52 1.32
N LEU A 123 -30.36 41.82 1.12
CA LEU A 123 -29.75 43.14 1.39
C LEU A 123 -29.90 44.14 0.24
N LEU A 124 -30.10 43.66 -1.00
CA LEU A 124 -30.33 44.49 -2.19
C LEU A 124 -31.81 44.86 -2.40
N LYS A 125 -32.69 44.50 -1.46
CA LYS A 125 -34.06 45.00 -1.33
C LYS A 125 -34.08 46.29 -0.50
#